data_AF-A0A822XWN0-F1
#
_entry.id   AF-A0A822XWN0-F1
#
_cell.length_a   1.000
_cell.length_b   1.000
_cell.length_c   1.000
_cell.angle_alpha   90.00
_cell.angle_beta   90.00
_cell.angle_gamma   90.00
#
_symmetry.space_group_name_H-M   'P 1'
#
loop_
_entity.id
_entity.type
_entity.pdbx_description
1 polymer ?
#
loop_
_entity_poly.entity_id
_entity_poly.type
_entity_poly.pdbx_seq_one_letter_code
_entity_poly.pdbx_strand_id
1 'polypeptide(L)' 'MPRCRRGYIHIVNNDFTQWQMYAIDGSANHTINSQGNRYIAPSNPDAKEV' A
#
# COMPACT_ATOMS: atom_id res chain seq x y z
N MET A 1 0.35 6.41 -1.16
CA MET A 1 -0.14 5.09 -1.63
C MET A 1 0.29 4.90 -3.08
N PRO A 2 1.43 4.24 -3.33
CA PRO A 2 1.87 3.96 -4.69
C PRO A 2 0.97 2.89 -5.32
N ARG A 3 0.69 3.06 -6.61
CA ARG A 3 0.11 2.02 -7.46
C ARG A 3 1.13 1.56 -8.47
N CYS A 4 1.49 0.28 -8.48
CA CYS A 4 2.44 -0.29 -9.43
C CYS A 4 1.71 -0.93 -10.63
N ARG A 5 2.25 -0.78 -11.85
CA ARG A 5 1.84 -1.57 -13.01
C ARG A 5 3.07 -2.20 -13.64
N ARG A 6 3.25 -3.51 -13.40
CA ARG A 6 4.43 -4.33 -13.75
C ARG A 6 5.72 -3.95 -13.00
N GLY A 7 6.64 -4.90 -12.90
CA GLY A 7 7.97 -4.70 -12.32
C GLY A 7 8.00 -4.93 -10.80
N TYR A 8 9.04 -4.39 -10.17
CA TYR A 8 9.32 -4.56 -8.75
C TYR A 8 9.36 -3.21 -8.04
N ILE A 9 8.73 -3.10 -6.88
CA ILE A 9 8.88 -1.96 -5.98
C ILE A 9 9.24 -2.46 -4.58
N HIS A 10 10.22 -1.81 -3.97
CA HIS A 10 10.53 -1.98 -2.56
C HIS A 10 10.10 -0.73 -1.79
N ILE A 11 9.16 -0.89 -0.86
CA ILE A 11 8.61 0.18 -0.04
C ILE A 11 9.11 -0.05 1.39
N VAL A 12 9.93 0.87 1.90
CA VAL A 12 10.66 0.69 3.18
C VAL A 12 10.46 1.87 4.11
N ASN A 13 10.11 1.59 5.37
CA ASN A 13 10.04 2.56 6.47
C ASN A 13 9.16 3.81 6.21
N ASN A 14 8.03 3.63 5.54
CA ASN A 14 7.04 4.69 5.31
C ASN A 14 5.94 4.66 6.37
N ASP A 15 5.37 5.84 6.68
CA ASP A 15 4.15 5.98 7.47
C ASP A 15 2.96 6.23 6.52
N PHE A 16 2.11 5.21 6.37
CA PHE A 16 0.87 5.31 5.62
C PHE A 16 -0.25 5.65 6.58
N THR A 17 -0.93 6.76 6.31
CA THR A 17 -2.09 7.20 7.06
C THR A 17 -3.17 7.67 6.10
N GLN A 18 -4.44 7.53 6.48
CA GLN A 18 -5.58 8.17 5.78
C GLN A 18 -5.73 7.78 4.29
N TRP A 19 -5.47 6.52 3.91
CA TRP A 19 -5.89 6.07 2.58
C TRP A 19 -7.41 6.04 2.47
N GLN A 20 -7.93 6.27 1.26
CA GLN A 20 -9.38 6.30 1.01
C GLN A 20 -9.93 4.96 0.52
N MET A 21 -9.09 4.10 -0.05
CA MET A 21 -9.47 2.76 -0.51
C MET A 21 -8.41 1.71 -0.15
N TYR A 22 -7.14 1.97 -0.45
CA TYR A 22 -6.03 1.04 -0.19
C TYR A 22 -4.74 1.78 0.19
N ALA A 23 -3.87 1.15 0.99
CA ALA A 23 -2.57 1.71 1.35
C ALA A 23 -1.52 1.57 0.21
N ILE A 24 -1.50 0.41 -0.45
CA ILE A 24 -0.63 0.07 -1.58
C ILE A 24 -1.47 -0.78 -2.55
N ASP A 25 -1.26 -0.62 -3.86
CA ASP A 25 -1.97 -1.44 -4.85
C ASP A 25 -1.08 -1.72 -6.07
N GLY A 26 -1.51 -2.64 -6.90
CA GLY A 26 -1.10 -2.62 -8.28
C GLY A 26 -1.77 -3.67 -9.16
N SER A 27 -1.25 -3.77 -10.39
CA SER A 27 -1.83 -4.58 -11.44
C SER A 27 -0.76 -5.17 -12.38
N ALA A 28 -1.19 -6.14 -13.19
CA ALA A 28 -0.38 -6.78 -14.24
C ALA A 28 0.92 -7.43 -13.72
N ASN A 29 0.77 -8.40 -12.81
CA ASN A 29 1.85 -9.25 -12.28
C ASN A 29 3.06 -8.47 -11.75
N HIS A 30 2.82 -7.52 -10.85
CA HIS A 30 3.91 -6.85 -10.13
C HIS A 30 4.46 -7.71 -8.99
N THR A 31 5.61 -7.32 -8.47
CA THR A 31 6.13 -7.77 -7.17
C THR A 31 6.32 -6.56 -6.27
N ILE A 32 5.73 -6.60 -5.07
CA ILE A 32 5.86 -5.54 -4.08
C ILE A 32 6.50 -6.13 -2.83
N ASN A 33 7.65 -5.61 -2.45
CA ASN A 33 8.23 -5.88 -1.14
C ASN A 33 7.94 -4.69 -0.23
N SER A 34 7.32 -4.95 0.91
CA SER A 34 6.89 -3.93 1.87
C SER A 34 7.48 -4.26 3.23
N GLN A 35 8.48 -3.48 3.66
CA GLN A 35 9.27 -3.79 4.86
C GLN A 35 9.32 -2.60 5.83
N GLY A 36 9.02 -2.85 7.10
CA GLY A 36 9.15 -1.84 8.16
C GLY A 36 8.21 -0.64 8.03
N ASN A 37 7.16 -0.74 7.22
CA ASN A 37 6.17 0.34 7.06
C ASN A 37 5.15 0.33 8.21
N ARG A 38 4.66 1.52 8.56
CA ARG A 38 3.55 1.72 9.51
C ARG A 38 2.27 1.99 8.74
N TYR A 39 1.20 1.29 9.11
CA TYR A 39 -0.12 1.40 8.49
C TYR A 39 -1.16 1.81 9.53
N ILE A 40 -1.70 3.03 9.39
CA ILE A 40 -2.84 3.49 10.20
C ILE A 40 -4.08 3.51 9.33
N ALA A 41 -4.93 2.49 9.53
CA ALA A 41 -6.16 2.34 8.78
C ALA A 41 -7.12 3.54 9.00
N PRO A 42 -7.82 3.98 7.95
CA PRO A 42 -8.88 4.97 8.07
C PRO A 42 -10.07 4.43 8.89
N SER A 43 -10.92 5.32 9.38
CA SER A 43 -12.15 4.97 10.11
C SER A 43 -13.18 4.27 9.23
N ASN A 44 -13.11 4.45 7.91
CA ASN A 44 -13.96 3.76 6.96
C ASN A 44 -13.64 2.25 6.97
N PRO A 45 -14.58 1.38 7.38
CA PRO A 45 -14.36 -0.07 7.42
C PRO A 45 -14.08 -0.68 6.05
N ASP A 46 -14.54 -0.06 4.96
CA ASP A 46 -14.37 -0.56 3.59
C ASP A 46 -12.98 -0.23 3.02
N ALA A 47 -12.18 0.55 3.74
CA ALA A 47 -10.86 1.01 3.32
C ALA A 47 -9.75 0.48 4.24
N LYS A 48 -9.85 -0.76 4.71
CA LYS A 48 -8.87 -1.37 5.65
C LYS A 48 -7.81 -2.25 4.97
N GLU A 49 -7.91 -2.44 3.66
CA GLU A 49 -6.98 -3.28 2.91
C GLU A 49 -5.64 -2.56 2.68
N VAL A 50 -4.54 -3.29 2.87
CA VAL A 50 -3.15 -2.83 2.75
C VAL A 50 -2.47 -3.55 1.62
#